data_AF-A0A4U0TPY3-F1
#
_entry.id   AF-A0A4U0TPY3-F1
#
_cell.length_a   1.000
_cell.length_b   1.000
_cell.length_c   1.000
_cell.angle_alpha   90.00
_cell.angle_beta   90.00
_cell.angle_gamma   90.00
#
_symmetry.space_group_name_H-M   'P 1'
#
loop_
_entity.id
_entity.type
_entity.pdbx_description
1 polymer ?
#
loop_
_entity_poly.entity_id
_entity_poly.type
_entity_poly.pdbx_seq_one_letter_code
_entity_poly.pdbx_strand_id
1 'polypeptide(L)'
;MSLQSPIDMDTIDEGRIALLAVDMQRLVRTVQECAEGFATVPEDHKEALQQTSEPAFRRLDLFYSAGSARAELGGAPTMAEVDRISSRARDCRARNEYEASWNSFVHGPLLDLAQYTSRHRMQVDVAKLTTAQLSTHLKPRLATSDRPAQGKLVDFAILLRRSPAIDQGYFDLPLADGNNTKTLNHTVHAPCIMRPIAVSIETKREGEGGVEGRTQLSVWVAAHFTRLGELVRRRLDKHAPPPVLPPLPLVLVQGATWSLWFAQRDSAGKTTDLAQLGFGDATTRLGVFKIVSTLHHLFEWADKVYPPW
;
A
#
# COMPACT_ATOMS: atom_id res chain seq x y z
N MET A 1 13.29 23.85 7.48
CA MET A 1 12.11 24.10 8.34
C MET A 1 11.82 22.79 9.07
N SER A 2 11.92 22.77 10.40
CA SER A 2 11.80 21.56 11.23
C SER A 2 10.35 21.11 11.29
N LEU A 3 10.07 19.84 11.01
CA LEU A 3 8.72 19.26 11.14
C LEU A 3 8.39 19.09 12.63
N GLN A 4 7.64 20.05 13.19
CA GLN A 4 6.88 19.89 14.43
C GLN A 4 5.42 19.63 14.05
N SER A 5 5.02 18.38 13.86
CA SER A 5 3.60 18.07 13.72
C SER A 5 3.28 16.79 14.49
N PRO A 6 2.41 16.85 15.51
CA PRO A 6 1.95 15.66 16.21
C PRO A 6 1.13 14.80 15.25
N ILE A 7 1.38 13.49 15.25
CA ILE A 7 0.56 12.50 14.54
C ILE A 7 -0.64 12.21 15.45
N ASP A 8 -1.84 12.61 15.04
CA ASP A 8 -3.08 12.22 15.73
C ASP A 8 -3.65 10.96 15.06
N MET A 9 -4.19 10.07 15.90
CA MET A 9 -4.74 8.79 15.49
C MET A 9 -6.23 8.74 15.79
N ASP A 10 -7.04 8.29 14.83
CA ASP A 10 -8.48 8.17 15.00
C ASP A 10 -9.09 7.02 14.20
N THR A 11 -10.23 6.50 14.67
CA THR A 11 -11.05 5.49 13.97
C THR A 11 -11.75 6.12 12.76
N ILE A 12 -11.77 5.44 11.60
CA ILE A 12 -12.56 5.84 10.44
C ILE A 12 -14.01 5.45 10.75
N ASP A 13 -14.85 6.45 10.88
CA ASP A 13 -16.30 6.32 10.75
C ASP A 13 -16.74 6.88 9.39
N GLU A 14 -18.01 6.69 9.03
CA GLU A 14 -18.59 7.23 7.80
C GLU A 14 -18.40 8.75 7.67
N GLY A 15 -18.39 9.46 8.80
CA GLY A 15 -18.16 10.90 8.84
C GLY A 15 -16.76 11.30 8.37
N ARG A 16 -15.73 10.53 8.77
CA ARG A 16 -14.35 10.76 8.30
C ARG A 16 -14.13 10.34 6.85
N ILE A 17 -14.77 9.25 6.40
CA ILE A 17 -14.73 8.86 4.98
C ILE A 17 -15.27 10.02 4.14
N ALA A 18 -16.38 10.64 4.54
CA ALA A 18 -16.99 11.76 3.82
C ALA A 18 -16.07 12.99 3.66
N LEU A 19 -15.01 13.12 4.47
CA LEU A 19 -14.03 14.20 4.39
C LEU A 19 -12.86 13.90 3.43
N LEU A 20 -12.73 12.65 2.96
CA LEU A 20 -11.69 12.26 2.00
C LEU A 20 -12.02 12.77 0.60
N ALA A 21 -11.00 12.89 -0.26
CA ALA A 21 -11.20 13.15 -1.68
C ALA A 21 -12.07 12.04 -2.33
N VAL A 22 -12.90 12.38 -3.32
CA VAL A 22 -13.89 11.47 -3.93
C VAL A 22 -13.28 10.14 -4.39
N ASP A 23 -12.11 10.18 -5.03
CA ASP A 23 -11.45 8.94 -5.48
C ASP A 23 -10.99 8.07 -4.31
N MET A 24 -10.66 8.68 -3.18
CA MET A 24 -10.29 7.96 -1.97
C MET A 24 -11.53 7.37 -1.28
N GLN A 25 -12.66 8.09 -1.26
CA GLN A 25 -13.93 7.53 -0.79
C GLN A 25 -14.34 6.30 -1.60
N ARG A 26 -14.15 6.37 -2.93
CA ARG A 26 -14.40 5.23 -3.83
C ARG A 26 -13.48 4.06 -3.48
N LEU A 27 -12.18 4.30 -3.33
CA LEU A 27 -11.23 3.25 -2.94
C LEU A 27 -11.61 2.59 -1.61
N VAL A 28 -11.95 3.39 -0.58
CA VAL A 28 -12.39 2.87 0.73
C VAL A 28 -13.59 1.94 0.58
N ARG A 29 -14.64 2.38 -0.13
CA ARG A 29 -15.85 1.58 -0.34
C ARG A 29 -15.55 0.26 -1.04
N THR A 30 -14.77 0.31 -2.10
CA THR A 30 -14.38 -0.88 -2.86
C THR A 30 -13.55 -1.86 -2.01
N VAL A 31 -12.67 -1.35 -1.14
CA VAL A 31 -11.91 -2.21 -0.21
C VAL A 31 -12.83 -2.81 0.85
N GLN A 32 -13.87 -2.09 1.31
CA GLN A 32 -14.88 -2.65 2.23
C GLN A 32 -15.66 -3.79 1.56
N GLU A 33 -16.10 -3.61 0.32
CA GLU A 33 -16.75 -4.66 -0.47
C GLU A 33 -15.83 -5.90 -0.64
N CYS A 34 -14.56 -5.69 -0.99
CA CYS A 34 -13.57 -6.76 -1.06
C CYS A 34 -13.36 -7.43 0.30
N ALA A 35 -13.32 -6.67 1.40
CA ALA A 35 -13.16 -7.19 2.74
C ALA A 35 -14.33 -8.10 3.15
N GLU A 36 -15.54 -7.82 2.69
CA GLU A 36 -16.72 -8.68 2.86
C GLU A 36 -16.70 -9.89 1.92
N GLY A 37 -16.00 -9.76 0.79
CA GLY A 37 -15.76 -10.81 -0.21
C GLY A 37 -16.55 -10.62 -1.49
N PHE A 38 -17.29 -9.52 -1.61
CA PHE A 38 -18.12 -9.23 -2.75
C PHE A 38 -17.31 -9.23 -4.04
N ALA A 39 -17.74 -10.03 -5.03
CA ALA A 39 -17.11 -10.14 -6.34
C ALA A 39 -15.58 -10.32 -6.27
N THR A 40 -15.08 -11.21 -5.39
CA THR A 40 -13.63 -11.46 -5.24
C THR A 40 -13.16 -12.76 -5.88
N VAL A 41 -14.09 -13.66 -6.23
CA VAL A 41 -13.80 -15.00 -6.77
C VAL A 41 -14.37 -15.12 -8.18
N PRO A 42 -13.62 -15.58 -9.20
CA PRO A 42 -14.21 -15.77 -10.53
C PRO A 42 -15.21 -16.93 -10.51
N GLU A 43 -16.27 -16.83 -11.32
CA GLU A 43 -17.27 -17.89 -11.45
C GLU A 43 -16.68 -19.24 -11.89
N ASP A 44 -15.56 -19.23 -12.61
CA ASP A 44 -14.84 -20.45 -13.03
C ASP A 44 -14.36 -21.31 -11.84
N HIS A 45 -14.24 -20.74 -10.64
CA HIS A 45 -13.91 -21.48 -9.42
C HIS A 45 -15.13 -21.89 -8.59
N LYS A 46 -16.33 -21.43 -8.96
CA LYS A 46 -17.55 -21.58 -8.16
C LYS A 46 -17.91 -23.03 -7.89
N GLU A 47 -17.96 -23.86 -8.93
CA GLU A 47 -18.35 -25.26 -8.79
C GLU A 47 -17.38 -26.00 -7.84
N ALA A 48 -16.08 -25.88 -8.08
CA ALA A 48 -15.04 -26.50 -7.25
C ALA A 48 -15.10 -26.01 -5.80
N LEU A 49 -15.25 -24.70 -5.58
CA LEU A 49 -15.30 -24.10 -4.24
C LEU A 49 -16.58 -24.46 -3.49
N GLN A 50 -17.72 -24.58 -4.18
CA GLN A 50 -18.97 -25.03 -3.60
C GLN A 50 -18.97 -26.54 -3.29
N GLN A 51 -18.06 -27.33 -3.83
CA GLN A 51 -17.93 -28.73 -3.40
C GLN A 51 -17.12 -28.88 -2.10
N THR A 52 -16.42 -27.82 -1.65
CA THR A 52 -15.65 -27.85 -0.40
C THR A 52 -16.53 -27.75 0.86
N SER A 53 -15.94 -28.06 2.01
CA SER A 53 -16.57 -27.89 3.33
C SER A 53 -16.55 -26.45 3.84
N GLU A 54 -15.98 -25.49 3.11
CA GLU A 54 -15.89 -24.10 3.54
C GLU A 54 -17.24 -23.37 3.33
N PRO A 55 -17.97 -22.99 4.40
CA PRO A 55 -19.33 -22.45 4.28
C PRO A 55 -19.37 -21.08 3.60
N ALA A 56 -18.27 -20.33 3.63
CA ALA A 56 -18.21 -19.01 3.01
C ALA A 56 -18.55 -19.07 1.51
N PHE A 57 -18.10 -20.10 0.78
CA PHE A 57 -18.33 -20.22 -0.67
C PHE A 57 -19.76 -20.59 -1.07
N ARG A 58 -20.68 -20.73 -0.10
CA ARG A 58 -22.13 -20.83 -0.36
C ARG A 58 -22.74 -19.49 -0.78
N ARG A 59 -22.11 -18.39 -0.39
CA ARG A 59 -22.50 -17.02 -0.75
C ARG A 59 -22.28 -16.75 -2.24
N LEU A 60 -23.36 -16.44 -2.96
CA LEU A 60 -23.32 -16.19 -4.41
C LEU A 60 -22.69 -14.84 -4.76
N ASP A 61 -22.79 -13.86 -3.87
CA ASP A 61 -22.22 -12.52 -4.01
C ASP A 61 -20.68 -12.49 -3.96
N LEU A 62 -20.03 -13.60 -3.59
CA LEU A 62 -18.57 -13.71 -3.67
C LEU A 62 -18.06 -13.81 -5.12
N PHE A 63 -18.91 -14.25 -6.04
CA PHE A 63 -18.49 -14.62 -7.38
C PHE A 63 -18.70 -13.48 -8.38
N TYR A 64 -17.78 -13.36 -9.34
CA TYR A 64 -17.88 -12.40 -10.45
C TYR A 64 -17.72 -13.07 -11.80
N SER A 65 -18.48 -12.57 -12.79
CA SER A 65 -18.45 -13.07 -14.17
C SER A 65 -17.36 -12.37 -14.99
N ALA A 66 -16.98 -12.98 -16.12
CA ALA A 66 -15.94 -12.46 -17.01
C ALA A 66 -16.25 -11.09 -17.63
N GLY A 67 -17.53 -10.67 -17.65
CA GLY A 67 -17.97 -9.36 -18.15
C GLY A 67 -18.19 -8.30 -17.06
N SER A 68 -17.85 -8.60 -15.80
CA SER A 68 -18.02 -7.66 -14.69
C SER A 68 -16.90 -6.61 -14.64
N ALA A 69 -17.15 -5.47 -13.99
CA ALA A 69 -16.12 -4.46 -13.72
C ALA A 69 -14.92 -5.04 -12.95
N ARG A 70 -15.14 -6.04 -12.09
CA ARG A 70 -14.03 -6.74 -11.41
C ARG A 70 -13.08 -7.43 -12.38
N ALA A 71 -13.59 -8.07 -13.44
CA ALA A 71 -12.78 -8.78 -14.42
C ALA A 71 -11.88 -7.84 -15.25
N GLU A 72 -12.25 -6.56 -15.36
CA GLU A 72 -11.45 -5.55 -16.08
C GLU A 72 -10.13 -5.23 -15.37
N LEU A 73 -10.07 -5.41 -14.05
CA LEU A 73 -8.89 -5.13 -13.22
C LEU A 73 -7.80 -6.20 -13.32
N GLY A 74 -8.12 -7.34 -13.94
CA GLY A 74 -7.22 -8.47 -14.09
C GLY A 74 -7.90 -9.79 -13.72
N GLY A 75 -7.15 -10.88 -13.89
CA GLY A 75 -7.60 -12.23 -13.60
C GLY A 75 -7.70 -12.52 -12.11
N ALA A 76 -7.70 -13.82 -11.80
CA ALA A 76 -7.62 -14.33 -10.44
C ALA A 76 -6.49 -15.36 -10.33
N PRO A 77 -5.98 -15.61 -9.12
CA PRO A 77 -5.06 -16.71 -8.89
C PRO A 77 -5.75 -18.05 -9.12
N THR A 78 -5.03 -19.03 -9.63
CA THR A 78 -5.53 -20.41 -9.75
C THR A 78 -5.76 -21.04 -8.38
N MET A 79 -6.61 -22.07 -8.32
CA MET A 79 -6.85 -22.82 -7.08
C MET A 79 -5.56 -23.40 -6.47
N ALA A 80 -4.60 -23.84 -7.30
CA ALA A 80 -3.32 -24.36 -6.82
C ALA A 80 -2.46 -23.27 -6.16
N GLU A 81 -2.48 -22.04 -6.69
CA GLU A 81 -1.77 -20.90 -6.10
C GLU A 81 -2.42 -20.46 -4.79
N VAL A 82 -3.76 -20.42 -4.74
CA VAL A 82 -4.53 -20.12 -3.54
C VAL A 82 -4.28 -21.15 -2.44
N ASP A 83 -4.29 -22.44 -2.77
CA ASP A 83 -3.98 -23.53 -1.85
C ASP A 83 -2.56 -23.45 -1.34
N ARG A 84 -1.59 -23.17 -2.23
CA ARG A 84 -0.19 -23.02 -1.88
C ARG A 84 0.03 -21.88 -0.88
N ILE A 85 -0.50 -20.69 -1.18
CA ILE A 85 -0.35 -19.52 -0.30
C ILE A 85 -1.03 -19.78 1.05
N SER A 86 -2.28 -20.25 1.04
CA SER A 86 -3.02 -20.48 2.29
C SER A 86 -2.41 -21.58 3.16
N SER A 87 -1.86 -22.63 2.55
CA SER A 87 -1.09 -23.64 3.28
C SER A 87 0.19 -23.05 3.88
N ARG A 88 0.96 -22.24 3.12
CA ARG A 88 2.19 -21.62 3.62
C ARG A 88 1.91 -20.62 4.75
N ALA A 89 0.82 -19.86 4.66
CA ALA A 89 0.41 -18.96 5.72
C ALA A 89 0.03 -19.73 7.00
N ARG A 90 -0.70 -20.85 6.88
CA ARG A 90 -0.99 -21.73 8.04
C ARG A 90 0.27 -22.32 8.65
N ASP A 91 1.23 -22.76 7.83
CA ASP A 91 2.52 -23.26 8.29
C ASP A 91 3.31 -22.19 9.07
N CYS A 92 3.39 -20.97 8.52
CA CYS A 92 4.09 -19.87 9.18
C CYS A 92 3.46 -19.50 10.53
N ARG A 93 2.12 -19.46 10.59
CA ARG A 93 1.36 -19.27 11.83
C ARG A 93 1.64 -20.38 12.84
N ALA A 94 1.54 -21.65 12.42
CA ALA A 94 1.73 -22.80 13.29
C ALA A 94 3.14 -22.89 13.88
N ARG A 95 4.16 -22.42 13.15
CA ARG A 95 5.56 -22.42 13.59
C ARG A 95 5.98 -21.12 14.29
N ASN A 96 5.07 -20.15 14.44
CA ASN A 96 5.37 -18.82 14.98
C ASN A 96 6.57 -18.16 14.26
N GLU A 97 6.56 -18.23 12.93
CA GLU A 97 7.66 -17.76 12.09
C GLU A 97 7.91 -16.25 12.24
N TYR A 98 9.18 -15.86 12.05
CA TYR A 98 9.58 -14.46 12.04
C TYR A 98 9.16 -13.75 10.74
N GLU A 99 9.15 -12.41 10.79
CA GLU A 99 8.76 -11.53 9.69
C GLU A 99 9.45 -11.87 8.36
N ALA A 100 10.74 -12.20 8.38
CA ALA A 100 11.50 -12.58 7.18
C ALA A 100 10.96 -13.84 6.48
N SER A 101 10.55 -14.85 7.25
CA SER A 101 9.92 -16.07 6.74
C SER A 101 8.56 -15.76 6.13
N TRP A 102 7.72 -14.97 6.81
CA TRP A 102 6.45 -14.49 6.28
C TRP A 102 6.62 -13.74 4.95
N ASN A 103 7.60 -12.82 4.89
CA ASN A 103 7.90 -12.05 3.69
C ASN A 103 8.36 -12.91 2.51
N SER A 104 9.07 -14.00 2.79
CA SER A 104 9.63 -14.89 1.78
C SER A 104 8.61 -15.92 1.27
N PHE A 105 7.75 -16.44 2.15
CA PHE A 105 6.85 -17.55 1.83
C PHE A 105 5.40 -17.14 1.58
N VAL A 106 4.98 -15.96 2.05
CA VAL A 106 3.58 -15.51 1.97
C VAL A 106 3.47 -14.12 1.35
N HIS A 107 4.01 -13.07 1.98
CA HIS A 107 3.72 -11.69 1.56
C HIS A 107 4.30 -11.36 0.18
N GLY A 108 5.59 -11.66 -0.04
CA GLY A 108 6.23 -11.46 -1.34
C GLY A 108 5.56 -12.27 -2.45
N PRO A 109 5.37 -13.60 -2.31
CA PRO A 109 4.66 -14.41 -3.29
C PRO A 109 3.23 -13.94 -3.58
N LEU A 110 2.49 -13.47 -2.57
CA LEU A 110 1.14 -12.97 -2.76
C LEU A 110 1.14 -11.65 -3.54
N LEU A 111 2.03 -10.71 -3.20
CA LEU A 111 2.18 -9.45 -3.93
C LEU A 111 2.59 -9.68 -5.39
N ASP A 112 3.52 -10.62 -5.63
CA ASP A 112 3.95 -11.00 -6.98
C ASP A 112 2.80 -11.61 -7.79
N LEU A 113 2.03 -12.52 -7.19
CA LEU A 113 0.86 -13.13 -7.81
C LEU A 113 -0.22 -12.10 -8.16
N ALA A 114 -0.51 -11.18 -7.24
CA ALA A 114 -1.45 -10.08 -7.50
C ALA A 114 -0.96 -9.18 -8.63
N GLN A 115 0.34 -8.83 -8.65
CA GLN A 115 0.91 -8.02 -9.73
C GLN A 115 0.82 -8.75 -11.07
N TYR A 116 1.16 -10.04 -11.10
CA TYR A 116 1.13 -10.85 -12.32
C TYR A 116 -0.27 -10.97 -12.92
N THR A 117 -1.29 -11.11 -12.08
CA THR A 117 -2.70 -11.28 -12.50
C THR A 117 -3.41 -9.95 -12.78
N SER A 118 -2.83 -8.80 -12.42
CA SER A 118 -3.43 -7.49 -12.63
C SER A 118 -3.34 -7.00 -14.08
N ARG A 119 -4.37 -6.25 -14.52
CA ARG A 119 -4.38 -5.46 -15.76
C ARG A 119 -3.29 -4.37 -15.76
N HIS A 120 -2.92 -3.84 -14.59
CA HIS A 120 -1.99 -2.72 -14.43
C HIS A 120 -0.52 -3.13 -14.31
N ARG A 121 -0.20 -4.42 -14.50
CA ARG A 121 1.17 -4.98 -14.32
C ARG A 121 2.27 -4.34 -15.18
N MET A 122 1.87 -3.64 -16.24
CA MET A 122 2.81 -2.91 -17.12
C MET A 122 3.02 -1.46 -16.69
N GLN A 123 2.16 -0.93 -15.81
CA GLN A 123 2.18 0.44 -15.31
C GLN A 123 2.69 0.52 -13.87
N VAL A 124 2.47 -0.52 -13.08
CA VAL A 124 2.94 -0.61 -11.69
C VAL A 124 3.86 -1.80 -11.46
N ASP A 125 4.65 -1.71 -10.40
CA ASP A 125 5.57 -2.74 -9.96
C ASP A 125 5.52 -2.91 -8.44
N VAL A 126 5.95 -4.06 -7.92
CA VAL A 126 6.15 -4.26 -6.49
C VAL A 126 7.64 -4.35 -6.19
N ALA A 127 8.12 -3.57 -5.22
CA ALA A 127 9.51 -3.61 -4.80
C ALA A 127 9.66 -4.03 -3.33
N LYS A 128 10.70 -4.82 -3.04
CA LYS A 128 11.20 -5.07 -1.68
C LYS A 128 12.04 -3.88 -1.24
N LEU A 129 11.73 -3.33 -0.07
CA LEU A 129 12.35 -2.14 0.52
C LEU A 129 12.99 -2.39 1.88
N THR A 130 13.34 -3.65 2.19
CA THR A 130 13.87 -4.08 3.50
C THR A 130 15.16 -3.37 3.96
N THR A 131 15.83 -2.63 3.07
CA THR A 131 17.04 -1.84 3.37
C THR A 131 16.87 -0.36 3.07
N ALA A 132 15.67 0.07 2.65
CA ALA A 132 15.41 1.46 2.31
C ALA A 132 15.45 2.35 3.55
N GLN A 133 16.10 3.49 3.42
CA GLN A 133 16.20 4.50 4.46
C GLN A 133 15.70 5.84 3.95
N LEU A 134 15.17 6.66 4.86
CA LEU A 134 14.82 8.04 4.55
C LEU A 134 16.06 8.83 4.16
N SER A 135 15.91 9.67 3.15
CA SER A 135 16.89 10.68 2.79
C SER A 135 17.14 11.59 3.99
N THR A 136 18.40 11.93 4.27
CA THR A 136 18.81 12.60 5.51
C THR A 136 18.03 13.88 5.80
N HIS A 137 17.74 14.71 4.79
CA HIS A 137 17.01 15.98 4.93
C HIS A 137 15.50 15.79 5.20
N LEU A 138 14.96 14.59 4.98
CA LEU A 138 13.54 14.25 5.17
C LEU A 138 13.28 13.45 6.45
N LYS A 139 14.32 13.15 7.24
CA LYS A 139 14.15 12.45 8.51
C LYS A 139 13.38 13.34 9.49
N PRO A 140 12.19 12.93 9.97
CA PRO A 140 11.48 13.69 10.99
C PRO A 140 12.32 13.74 12.27
N ARG A 141 12.29 14.90 12.96
CA ARG A 141 12.79 14.99 14.34
C ARG A 141 11.64 14.58 15.25
N LEU A 142 11.78 13.45 15.94
CA LEU A 142 10.78 13.03 16.93
C LEU A 142 10.80 14.00 18.10
N ALA A 143 9.62 14.45 18.57
CA ALA A 143 9.48 15.42 19.66
C ALA A 143 10.11 14.95 20.98
N THR A 144 10.33 13.65 21.14
CA THR A 144 10.82 12.99 22.36
C THR A 144 12.31 12.65 22.33
N SER A 145 13.01 12.86 21.21
CA SER A 145 14.47 12.65 21.13
C SER A 145 15.11 13.41 19.99
N ASP A 146 16.24 14.06 20.24
CA ASP A 146 17.11 14.70 19.21
C ASP A 146 17.72 13.71 18.19
N ARG A 147 17.40 12.41 18.30
CA ARG A 147 17.88 11.39 17.36
C ARG A 147 16.88 11.26 16.19
N PRO A 148 17.34 11.35 14.93
CA PRO A 148 16.49 11.07 13.79
C PRO A 148 15.95 9.64 13.85
N ALA A 149 14.77 9.39 13.30
CA ALA A 149 14.29 8.04 13.09
C ALA A 149 15.37 7.23 12.33
N GLN A 150 15.85 6.16 12.96
CA GLN A 150 16.88 5.27 12.42
C GLN A 150 16.26 3.90 12.16
N GLY A 151 16.57 3.31 11.01
CA GLY A 151 16.15 1.96 10.66
C GLY A 151 15.30 1.88 9.40
N LYS A 152 15.03 0.64 8.99
CA LYS A 152 14.03 0.27 8.00
C LYS A 152 12.65 0.67 8.53
N LEU A 153 11.82 1.25 7.67
CA LEU A 153 10.48 1.71 8.03
C LEU A 153 9.36 1.05 7.22
N VAL A 154 9.69 0.40 6.10
CA VAL A 154 8.76 -0.33 5.22
C VAL A 154 9.43 -1.58 4.65
N ASP A 155 8.65 -2.59 4.32
CA ASP A 155 9.12 -3.86 3.72
C ASP A 155 8.93 -3.93 2.22
N PHE A 156 7.79 -3.42 1.73
CA PHE A 156 7.44 -3.44 0.33
C PHE A 156 6.82 -2.10 -0.09
N ALA A 157 6.74 -1.88 -1.39
CA ALA A 157 5.98 -0.78 -1.95
C ALA A 157 5.40 -1.14 -3.32
N ILE A 158 4.26 -0.52 -3.64
CA ILE A 158 3.73 -0.43 -5.00
C ILE A 158 4.34 0.83 -5.63
N LEU A 159 5.04 0.64 -6.74
CA LEU A 159 5.73 1.69 -7.47
C LEU A 159 5.07 1.94 -8.83
N LEU A 160 5.10 3.18 -9.30
CA LEU A 160 4.91 3.46 -10.72
C LEU A 160 6.12 2.98 -11.52
N ARG A 161 5.88 2.35 -12.66
CA ARG A 161 6.91 2.09 -13.66
C ARG A 161 7.26 3.39 -14.39
N ARG A 162 8.45 3.41 -14.97
CA ARG A 162 8.94 4.58 -15.72
C ARG A 162 8.03 4.87 -16.90
N SER A 163 7.82 6.15 -17.16
CA SER A 163 7.13 6.68 -18.33
C SER A 163 7.87 7.94 -18.79
N PRO A 164 7.67 8.42 -20.03
CA PRO A 164 8.30 9.66 -20.48
C PRO A 164 8.05 10.85 -19.54
N ALA A 165 6.86 10.95 -18.94
CA ALA A 165 6.52 11.99 -17.98
C ALA A 165 7.30 11.86 -16.66
N ILE A 166 7.40 10.64 -16.11
CA ILE A 166 8.17 10.36 -14.88
C ILE A 166 9.65 10.62 -15.10
N ASP A 167 10.18 10.18 -16.25
CA ASP A 167 11.58 10.38 -16.61
C ASP A 167 11.89 11.87 -16.76
N GLN A 168 11.04 12.63 -17.45
CA GLN A 168 11.18 14.08 -17.55
C GLN A 168 11.15 14.74 -16.16
N GLY A 169 10.17 14.37 -15.32
CA GLY A 169 10.07 14.86 -13.95
C GLY A 169 11.33 14.59 -13.13
N TYR A 170 11.95 13.42 -13.29
CA TYR A 170 13.22 13.07 -12.66
C TYR A 170 14.38 13.92 -13.18
N PHE A 171 14.52 14.07 -14.50
CA PHE A 171 15.63 14.82 -15.10
C PHE A 171 15.59 16.31 -14.76
N ASP A 172 14.39 16.88 -14.60
CA ASP A 172 14.16 18.26 -14.17
C ASP A 172 14.54 18.51 -12.70
N LEU A 173 14.73 17.48 -11.88
CA LEU A 173 15.13 17.68 -10.49
C LEU A 173 16.54 18.26 -10.41
N PRO A 174 16.81 19.23 -9.52
CA PRO A 174 18.17 19.61 -9.21
C PRO A 174 18.88 18.46 -8.49
N LEU A 175 20.20 18.47 -8.56
CA LEU A 175 21.00 17.64 -7.66
C LEU A 175 20.75 18.11 -6.22
N ALA A 176 20.71 17.17 -5.27
CA ALA A 176 20.61 17.52 -3.88
C ALA A 176 21.96 18.08 -3.40
N ASP A 177 21.94 19.14 -2.59
CA ASP A 177 23.17 19.70 -2.04
C ASP A 177 23.92 18.63 -1.22
N GLY A 178 25.16 18.34 -1.61
CA GLY A 178 26.05 17.39 -0.93
C GLY A 178 25.88 15.91 -1.28
N ASN A 179 24.81 15.51 -1.99
CA ASN A 179 24.64 14.15 -2.51
C ASN A 179 24.26 14.24 -3.98
N ASN A 180 25.13 13.76 -4.87
CA ASN A 180 24.98 13.79 -6.33
C ASN A 180 23.84 12.86 -6.86
N THR A 181 22.77 12.68 -6.08
CA THR A 181 21.69 11.73 -6.31
C THR A 181 20.35 12.46 -6.30
N LYS A 182 19.65 12.41 -7.43
CA LYS A 182 18.24 12.83 -7.55
C LYS A 182 17.35 11.68 -7.09
N THR A 183 16.17 11.97 -6.57
CA THR A 183 15.13 10.94 -6.31
C THR A 183 13.74 11.57 -6.39
N LEU A 184 12.79 10.84 -6.99
CA LEU A 184 11.36 11.19 -6.96
C LEU A 184 10.70 10.83 -5.62
N ASN A 185 11.41 10.14 -4.73
CA ASN A 185 10.89 9.64 -3.48
C ASN A 185 11.63 10.22 -2.28
N HIS A 186 11.10 9.98 -1.09
CA HIS A 186 11.72 10.31 0.19
C HIS A 186 12.88 9.38 0.58
N THR A 187 13.23 8.43 -0.28
CA THR A 187 14.37 7.52 -0.16
C THR A 187 15.25 7.56 -1.42
N VAL A 188 16.54 7.26 -1.27
CA VAL A 188 17.50 7.05 -2.36
C VAL A 188 17.74 5.57 -2.65
N HIS A 189 16.89 4.68 -2.14
CA HIS A 189 16.96 3.26 -2.43
C HIS A 189 16.88 3.03 -3.95
N ALA A 190 17.89 2.39 -4.54
CA ALA A 190 18.09 2.36 -6.00
C ALA A 190 16.85 1.91 -6.80
N PRO A 191 16.09 0.87 -6.38
CA PRO A 191 14.82 0.50 -6.99
C PRO A 191 13.78 1.63 -7.08
N CYS A 192 13.83 2.66 -6.23
CA CYS A 192 12.79 3.68 -6.16
C CYS A 192 13.22 5.03 -6.77
N ILE A 193 14.50 5.25 -7.09
CA ILE A 193 15.00 6.58 -7.45
C ILE A 193 14.19 7.27 -8.57
N MET A 194 13.88 6.51 -9.64
CA MET A 194 13.09 6.98 -10.80
C MET A 194 11.69 6.35 -10.87
N ARG A 195 11.23 5.74 -9.77
CA ARG A 195 9.96 5.00 -9.72
C ARG A 195 9.16 5.46 -8.50
N PRO A 196 8.23 6.42 -8.65
CA PRO A 196 7.44 6.94 -7.54
C PRO A 196 6.77 5.84 -6.72
N ILE A 197 6.90 5.91 -5.39
CA ILE A 197 6.19 5.06 -4.44
C ILE A 197 4.75 5.58 -4.35
N ALA A 198 3.77 4.74 -4.70
CA ALA A 198 2.35 5.07 -4.61
C ALA A 198 1.73 4.54 -3.31
N VAL A 199 2.06 3.30 -2.95
CA VAL A 199 1.54 2.62 -1.76
C VAL A 199 2.70 2.01 -0.99
N SER A 200 2.80 2.33 0.30
CA SER A 200 3.83 1.76 1.18
C SER A 200 3.26 0.59 1.99
N ILE A 201 4.03 -0.48 2.15
CA ILE A 201 3.61 -1.72 2.80
C ILE A 201 4.62 -2.06 3.90
N GLU A 202 4.15 -2.08 5.14
CA GLU A 202 4.92 -2.57 6.28
C GLU A 202 4.41 -3.96 6.69
N THR A 203 5.32 -4.85 7.04
CA THR A 203 4.97 -6.19 7.49
C THR A 203 5.49 -6.41 8.89
N LYS A 204 4.77 -7.22 9.66
CA LYS A 204 5.16 -7.71 10.98
C LYS A 204 4.81 -9.18 11.08
N ARG A 205 5.49 -9.87 11.99
CA ARG A 205 5.06 -11.22 12.39
C ARG A 205 3.70 -11.18 13.09
N GLU A 206 3.09 -12.34 13.20
CA GLU A 206 1.80 -12.48 13.87
C GLU A 206 1.90 -12.11 15.37
N GLY A 207 0.87 -11.43 15.90
CA GLY A 207 0.77 -11.09 17.32
C GLY A 207 1.69 -9.96 17.81
N GLU A 208 2.58 -9.43 16.97
CA GLU A 208 3.53 -8.39 17.37
C GLU A 208 3.60 -7.21 16.41
N GLY A 209 4.25 -6.15 16.89
CA GLY A 209 4.69 -5.03 16.05
C GLY A 209 3.58 -4.14 15.51
N GLY A 210 2.32 -4.31 15.90
CA GLY A 210 1.22 -3.47 15.38
C GLY A 210 1.40 -1.98 15.70
N VAL A 211 1.73 -1.63 16.94
CA VAL A 211 2.04 -0.23 17.33
C VAL A 211 3.32 0.27 16.66
N GLU A 212 4.36 -0.56 16.64
CA GLU A 212 5.68 -0.21 16.07
C GLU A 212 5.60 -0.02 14.55
N GLY A 213 5.00 -0.97 13.83
CA GLY A 213 4.80 -0.93 12.39
C GLY A 213 3.93 0.25 11.96
N ARG A 214 2.91 0.61 12.76
CA ARG A 214 2.17 1.87 12.56
C ARG A 214 3.08 3.08 12.71
N THR A 215 3.87 3.14 13.80
CA THR A 215 4.80 4.26 14.03
C THR A 215 5.81 4.39 12.88
N GLN A 216 6.32 3.26 12.38
CA GLN A 216 7.23 3.21 11.24
C GLN A 216 6.56 3.72 9.95
N LEU A 217 5.32 3.28 9.67
CA LEU A 217 4.51 3.79 8.56
C LEU A 217 4.24 5.30 8.68
N SER A 218 3.88 5.80 9.86
CA SER A 218 3.61 7.23 10.09
C SER A 218 4.85 8.10 9.82
N VAL A 219 6.02 7.66 10.30
CA VAL A 219 7.30 8.34 10.04
C VAL A 219 7.63 8.31 8.55
N TRP A 220 7.42 7.16 7.89
CA TRP A 220 7.68 7.00 6.45
C TRP A 220 6.75 7.88 5.61
N VAL A 221 5.46 7.90 5.90
CA VAL A 221 4.47 8.65 5.11
C VAL A 221 4.56 10.16 5.35
N ALA A 222 4.92 10.61 6.56
CA ALA A 222 5.21 12.04 6.81
C ALA A 222 6.38 12.55 5.95
N ALA A 223 7.42 11.73 5.77
CA ALA A 223 8.52 12.02 4.87
C ALA A 223 8.11 11.95 3.40
N HIS A 224 7.25 10.99 3.02
CA HIS A 224 6.65 10.89 1.68
C HIS A 224 5.88 12.15 1.33
N PHE A 225 4.97 12.60 2.20
CA PHE A 225 4.21 13.84 2.01
C PHE A 225 5.11 15.08 1.92
N THR A 226 6.19 15.12 2.71
CA THR A 226 7.13 16.24 2.65
C THR A 226 7.81 16.29 1.29
N ARG A 227 8.28 15.14 0.79
CA ARG A 227 8.86 15.06 -0.55
C ARG A 227 7.86 15.38 -1.65
N LEU A 228 6.65 14.84 -1.57
CA LEU A 228 5.60 15.09 -2.54
C LEU A 228 5.26 16.58 -2.59
N GLY A 229 5.13 17.23 -1.44
CA GLY A 229 4.94 18.68 -1.34
C GLY A 229 6.08 19.48 -1.99
N GLU A 230 7.34 19.09 -1.78
CA GLU A 230 8.49 19.72 -2.45
C GLU A 230 8.43 19.59 -3.98
N LEU A 231 8.00 18.42 -4.48
CA LEU A 231 7.89 18.17 -5.92
C LEU A 231 6.78 19.02 -6.54
N VAL A 232 5.58 19.02 -5.96
CA VAL A 232 4.44 19.79 -6.46
C VAL A 232 4.74 21.30 -6.38
N ARG A 233 5.33 21.78 -5.28
CA ARG A 233 5.65 23.21 -5.09
C ARG A 233 6.58 23.77 -6.16
N ARG A 234 7.43 22.94 -6.78
CA ARG A 234 8.34 23.36 -7.87
C ARG A 234 7.61 23.70 -9.16
N ARG A 235 6.40 23.18 -9.37
CA ARG A 235 5.57 23.45 -10.55
C ARG A 235 4.58 24.59 -10.32
N LEU A 236 4.36 24.98 -9.07
CA LEU A 236 3.46 26.06 -8.70
C LEU A 236 4.19 27.41 -8.68
N ASP A 237 3.43 28.49 -8.90
CA ASP A 237 3.93 29.86 -8.70
C ASP A 237 4.46 30.05 -7.28
N LYS A 238 5.51 30.86 -7.13
CA LYS A 238 6.14 31.13 -5.81
C LYS A 238 5.14 31.66 -4.78
N HIS A 239 4.07 32.33 -5.23
CA HIS A 239 3.02 32.89 -4.38
C HIS A 239 1.77 32.01 -4.25
N ALA A 240 1.73 30.85 -4.93
CA ALA A 240 0.63 29.91 -4.80
C ALA A 240 0.50 29.39 -3.36
N PRO A 241 -0.71 29.08 -2.89
CA PRO A 241 -0.93 28.43 -1.60
C PRO A 241 -0.22 27.07 -1.53
N PRO A 242 -0.02 26.51 -0.32
CA PRO A 242 0.50 25.15 -0.16
C PRO A 242 -0.32 24.15 -0.98
N PRO A 243 0.33 23.20 -1.67
CA PRO A 243 -0.39 22.23 -2.48
C PRO A 243 -1.26 21.33 -1.60
N VAL A 244 -2.49 21.08 -2.05
CA VAL A 244 -3.33 20.02 -1.48
C VAL A 244 -2.79 18.70 -2.00
N LEU A 245 -2.29 17.86 -1.09
CA LEU A 245 -1.72 16.56 -1.44
C LEU A 245 -2.80 15.48 -1.40
N PRO A 246 -2.78 14.50 -2.32
CA PRO A 246 -3.72 13.39 -2.28
C PRO A 246 -3.48 12.57 -1.00
N PRO A 247 -4.54 12.06 -0.35
CA PRO A 247 -4.37 11.05 0.70
C PRO A 247 -3.63 9.84 0.13
N LEU A 248 -2.80 9.20 0.97
CA LEU A 248 -1.95 8.08 0.57
C LEU A 248 -2.45 6.79 1.24
N PRO A 249 -2.80 5.74 0.48
CA PRO A 249 -3.09 4.44 1.06
C PRO A 249 -1.78 3.79 1.54
N LEU A 250 -1.88 3.09 2.66
CA LEU A 250 -0.79 2.36 3.30
C LEU A 250 -1.29 0.97 3.66
N VAL A 251 -0.45 -0.05 3.51
CA VAL A 251 -0.81 -1.42 3.87
C VAL A 251 0.01 -1.85 5.08
N LEU A 252 -0.66 -2.39 6.08
CA LEU A 252 -0.03 -3.06 7.21
C LEU A 252 -0.41 -4.54 7.18
N VAL A 253 0.59 -5.41 7.16
CA VAL A 253 0.41 -6.86 7.20
C VAL A 253 0.96 -7.39 8.52
N GLN A 254 0.15 -8.12 9.28
CA GLN A 254 0.56 -8.74 10.54
C GLN A 254 0.31 -10.24 10.48
N GLY A 255 1.38 -11.03 10.32
CA GLY A 255 1.25 -12.45 9.99
C GLY A 255 0.39 -12.61 8.74
N ALA A 256 -0.70 -13.37 8.83
CA ALA A 256 -1.58 -13.57 7.67
C ALA A 256 -2.59 -12.43 7.43
N THR A 257 -2.75 -11.48 8.35
CA THR A 257 -3.81 -10.47 8.31
C THR A 257 -3.37 -9.21 7.58
N TRP A 258 -4.14 -8.80 6.58
CA TRP A 258 -3.87 -7.62 5.75
C TRP A 258 -4.86 -6.51 6.08
N SER A 259 -4.33 -5.30 6.31
CA SER A 259 -5.15 -4.12 6.59
C SER A 259 -4.70 -2.92 5.77
N LEU A 260 -5.67 -2.13 5.34
CA LEU A 260 -5.47 -0.85 4.67
C LEU A 260 -5.59 0.28 5.71
N TRP A 261 -4.73 1.27 5.54
CA TRP A 261 -4.69 2.52 6.30
C TRP A 261 -4.62 3.67 5.30
N PHE A 262 -4.97 4.87 5.72
CA PHE A 262 -4.86 6.06 4.88
C PHE A 262 -4.18 7.16 5.65
N ALA A 263 -3.17 7.80 5.06
CA ALA A 263 -2.60 9.00 5.63
C ALA A 263 -3.11 10.21 4.84
N GLN A 264 -3.39 11.30 5.54
CA GLN A 264 -3.70 12.58 4.93
C GLN A 264 -2.81 13.66 5.57
N ARG A 265 -2.41 14.63 4.75
CA ARG A 265 -1.77 15.85 5.24
C ARG A 265 -2.73 17.01 5.18
N ASP A 266 -2.96 17.68 6.31
CA ASP A 266 -3.75 18.90 6.33
C ASP A 266 -2.97 20.11 5.79
N SER A 267 -3.67 21.24 5.61
CA SER A 267 -3.07 22.49 5.14
C SER A 267 -2.07 23.11 6.13
N ALA A 268 -2.11 22.71 7.41
CA ALA A 268 -1.15 23.13 8.42
C ALA A 268 0.13 22.26 8.38
N GLY A 269 0.17 21.23 7.54
CA GLY A 269 1.30 20.33 7.38
C GLY A 269 1.30 19.15 8.35
N LYS A 270 0.24 18.98 9.14
CA LYS A 270 0.07 17.84 10.05
C LYS A 270 -0.34 16.61 9.27
N THR A 271 0.32 15.50 9.54
CA THR A 271 -0.03 14.19 8.97
C THR A 271 -0.91 13.45 9.97
N THR A 272 -2.08 13.03 9.53
CA THR A 272 -3.04 12.25 10.31
C THR A 272 -3.19 10.90 9.64
N ASP A 273 -2.99 9.84 10.42
CA ASP A 273 -3.26 8.49 9.97
C ASP A 273 -4.71 8.14 10.31
N LEU A 274 -5.41 7.65 9.31
CA LEU A 274 -6.80 7.23 9.34
C LEU A 274 -6.85 5.70 9.30
N ALA A 275 -7.85 5.19 10.01
CA ALA A 275 -7.93 3.85 10.58
C ALA A 275 -7.73 2.63 9.68
N GLN A 276 -7.65 1.52 10.41
CA GLN A 276 -7.50 0.16 9.94
C GLN A 276 -8.77 -0.39 9.29
N LEU A 277 -8.68 -0.76 8.02
CA LEU A 277 -9.66 -1.59 7.32
C LEU A 277 -9.02 -2.95 7.01
N GLY A 278 -9.34 -3.97 7.81
CA GLY A 278 -8.89 -5.35 7.54
C GLY A 278 -9.58 -5.89 6.30
N PHE A 279 -8.81 -6.38 5.31
CA PHE A 279 -9.36 -6.82 4.03
C PHE A 279 -9.05 -8.27 3.65
N GLY A 280 -8.28 -9.01 4.46
CA GLY A 280 -8.16 -10.45 4.27
C GLY A 280 -7.20 -11.14 5.23
N ASP A 281 -7.37 -12.46 5.36
CA ASP A 281 -6.47 -13.37 6.09
C ASP A 281 -5.93 -14.44 5.13
N ALA A 282 -4.63 -14.39 4.86
CA ALA A 282 -3.95 -15.26 3.90
C ALA A 282 -3.98 -16.75 4.29
N THR A 283 -4.39 -17.14 5.50
CA THR A 283 -4.56 -18.55 5.90
C THR A 283 -5.79 -19.22 5.31
N THR A 284 -6.72 -18.45 4.75
CA THR A 284 -7.95 -18.96 4.14
C THR A 284 -7.94 -18.74 2.63
N ARG A 285 -8.61 -19.63 1.88
CA ARG A 285 -8.74 -19.48 0.42
C ARG A 285 -9.43 -18.18 0.05
N LEU A 286 -10.57 -17.90 0.71
CA LEU A 286 -11.32 -16.67 0.48
C LEU A 286 -10.47 -15.44 0.81
N GLY A 287 -9.70 -15.47 1.91
CA GLY A 287 -8.81 -14.37 2.25
C GLY A 287 -7.75 -14.11 1.17
N VAL A 288 -7.17 -15.13 0.55
CA VAL A 288 -6.24 -14.94 -0.59
C VAL A 288 -6.94 -14.25 -1.77
N PHE A 289 -8.15 -14.68 -2.14
CA PHE A 289 -8.94 -14.01 -3.20
C PHE A 289 -9.26 -12.54 -2.87
N LYS A 290 -9.63 -12.27 -1.62
CA LYS A 290 -9.88 -10.90 -1.13
C LYS A 290 -8.62 -10.04 -1.22
N ILE A 291 -7.48 -10.53 -0.74
CA ILE A 291 -6.22 -9.79 -0.75
C ILE A 291 -5.80 -9.48 -2.19
N VAL A 292 -5.84 -10.46 -3.10
CA VAL A 292 -5.50 -10.22 -4.52
C VAL A 292 -6.44 -9.20 -5.15
N SER A 293 -7.75 -9.31 -4.90
CA SER A 293 -8.73 -8.35 -5.43
C SER A 293 -8.52 -6.94 -4.91
N THR A 294 -8.29 -6.78 -3.60
CA THR A 294 -7.94 -5.48 -3.01
C THR A 294 -6.65 -4.91 -3.62
N LEU A 295 -5.61 -5.75 -3.79
CA LEU A 295 -4.35 -5.31 -4.40
C LEU A 295 -4.55 -4.84 -5.85
N HIS A 296 -5.44 -5.48 -6.63
CA HIS A 296 -5.78 -5.00 -7.97
C HIS A 296 -6.36 -3.58 -7.96
N HIS A 297 -7.25 -3.26 -7.00
CA HIS A 297 -7.76 -1.90 -6.84
C HIS A 297 -6.69 -0.90 -6.40
N LEU A 298 -5.73 -1.32 -5.56
CA LEU A 298 -4.58 -0.48 -5.21
C LEU A 298 -3.65 -0.25 -6.41
N PHE A 299 -3.48 -1.24 -7.28
CA PHE A 299 -2.72 -1.08 -8.53
C PHE A 299 -3.42 -0.15 -9.51
N GLU A 300 -4.74 -0.25 -9.65
CA GLU A 300 -5.53 0.68 -10.45
C GLU A 300 -5.43 2.10 -9.89
N TRP A 301 -5.63 2.28 -8.58
CA TRP A 301 -5.50 3.59 -7.94
C TRP A 301 -4.11 4.18 -8.17
N ALA A 302 -3.06 3.37 -8.01
CA ALA A 302 -1.70 3.79 -8.28
C ALA A 302 -1.51 4.20 -9.75
N ASP A 303 -2.04 3.46 -10.71
CA ASP A 303 -1.91 3.79 -12.15
C ASP A 303 -2.78 5.00 -12.57
N LYS A 304 -4.00 5.12 -12.06
CA LYS A 304 -5.02 6.03 -12.61
C LYS A 304 -5.27 7.29 -11.78
N VAL A 305 -5.06 7.23 -10.48
CA VAL A 305 -5.40 8.32 -9.56
C VAL A 305 -4.14 8.99 -9.02
N TYR A 306 -3.10 8.21 -8.73
CA TYR A 306 -1.87 8.76 -8.15
C TYR A 306 -1.03 9.64 -9.09
N PRO A 307 -0.81 9.37 -10.38
CA PRO A 307 0.23 10.07 -11.16
C PRO A 307 0.09 11.59 -11.42
N PRO A 308 -1.10 12.24 -11.39
CA PRO A 308 -1.24 13.64 -11.83
C PRO A 308 -0.49 14.74 -11.07
N TRP A 309 0.12 14.47 -9.90
CA TRP A 309 0.80 15.49 -9.07
C TRP A 309 2.10 16.05 -9.68
#